data_AF-A0A6I3WWR6-F1
#
_entry.id   AF-A0A6I3WWR6-F1
#
_cell.length_a   1.000
_cell.length_b   1.000
_cell.length_c   1.000
_cell.angle_alpha   90.00
_cell.angle_beta   90.00
_cell.angle_gamma   90.00
#
_symmetry.space_group_name_H-M   'P 1'
#
loop_
_entity.id
_entity.type
_entity.pdbx_description
1 polymer ?
#
loop_
_entity_poly.entity_id
_entity_poly.type
_entity_poly.pdbx_seq_one_letter_code
_entity_poly.pdbx_strand_id
1 'polypeptide(L)'
;MGHRSLRCRGLPTDQRHHRRSADAVDHPGQGGLMSRPTTRALNASLKRWPGWLLLVAVVVVALAIGATRSSGPMTDGDRIDSIAQRLACPTCDGESVYESQASAARGIKQQIKRFVEEGTSTDGQIIQYIQTQFGTKTLLVPNASGFDALVWALPAFALVVSIAGLTVAFRRWKLASDTVPTDDDRAMVAAALALEGELEQADGS
;
A
#
# COMPACT_ATOMS: atom_id res chain seq x y z
N MET A 1 -1.18 -79.34 44.00
CA MET A 1 -1.17 -79.24 45.48
C MET A 1 0.10 -79.91 45.99
N GLY A 2 0.99 -79.17 46.66
CA GLY A 2 2.21 -79.73 47.24
C GLY A 2 3.38 -78.74 47.27
N HIS A 3 3.51 -78.02 48.38
CA HIS A 3 4.52 -77.03 48.69
C HIS A 3 5.94 -77.60 48.83
N ARG A 4 6.94 -76.79 48.44
CA ARG A 4 8.27 -76.70 49.10
C ARG A 4 8.98 -75.42 48.61
N SER A 5 8.74 -74.24 49.20
CA SER A 5 9.47 -73.67 50.35
C SER A 5 10.98 -73.96 50.39
N LEU A 6 11.76 -73.12 49.72
CA LEU A 6 13.15 -72.83 50.06
C LEU A 6 13.33 -71.30 50.06
N ARG A 7 13.27 -70.75 51.28
CA ARG A 7 13.69 -69.41 51.66
C ARG A 7 14.88 -69.57 52.61
N CYS A 8 15.62 -68.47 52.80
CA CYS A 8 16.86 -68.27 53.58
C CYS A 8 18.09 -68.23 52.66
N ARG A 9 18.98 -67.24 52.73
CA ARG A 9 19.34 -66.36 53.87
C ARG A 9 20.24 -65.23 53.35
N GLY A 10 20.09 -64.03 53.92
CA GLY A 10 21.08 -62.91 54.13
C GLY A 10 22.12 -62.58 53.06
N LEU A 11 22.63 -61.36 52.90
CA LEU A 11 22.81 -60.21 53.80
C LEU A 11 23.26 -59.02 52.89
N PRO A 12 23.77 -57.87 53.35
CA PRO A 12 23.16 -56.58 53.07
C PRO A 12 24.12 -55.55 52.44
N THR A 13 23.56 -54.37 52.15
CA THR A 13 24.17 -53.02 52.24
C THR A 13 25.69 -52.87 52.05
N ASP A 14 26.08 -52.24 50.95
CA ASP A 14 27.21 -51.29 50.96
C ASP A 14 26.81 -50.05 50.16
N GLN A 15 26.08 -49.15 50.84
CA GLN A 15 26.14 -47.73 50.53
C GLN A 15 27.51 -47.24 50.99
N ARG A 16 28.40 -46.93 50.05
CA ARG A 16 29.52 -46.02 50.31
C ARG A 16 29.52 -44.89 49.31
N HIS A 17 28.98 -43.77 49.79
CA HIS A 17 29.50 -42.45 49.50
C HIS A 17 31.02 -42.41 49.63
N HIS A 18 31.71 -41.94 48.60
CA HIS A 18 32.87 -41.04 48.67
C HIS A 18 33.14 -40.51 47.24
N ARG A 19 32.64 -39.32 46.89
CA ARG A 19 33.45 -38.08 46.81
C ARG A 19 34.86 -38.28 46.24
N ARG A 20 35.00 -37.93 44.95
CA ARG A 20 36.19 -37.46 44.19
C ARG A 20 35.74 -37.51 42.73
N SER A 21 35.79 -36.50 41.88
CA SER A 21 36.54 -35.24 41.79
C SER A 21 35.72 -34.40 40.79
N ALA A 22 35.41 -33.13 41.05
CA ALA A 22 36.12 -32.05 40.39
C ALA A 22 36.41 -32.33 38.90
N ASP A 23 35.44 -32.02 38.04
CA ASP A 23 35.68 -31.43 36.72
C ASP A 23 34.67 -30.30 36.54
N ALA A 24 34.86 -29.26 37.35
CA ALA A 24 34.47 -27.92 36.97
C ALA A 24 35.41 -27.55 35.82
N VAL A 25 34.91 -27.66 34.59
CA VAL A 25 35.60 -27.10 33.43
C VAL A 25 35.42 -25.59 33.48
N ASP A 26 36.30 -24.99 34.27
CA ASP A 26 36.64 -23.57 34.31
C ASP A 26 37.22 -23.18 32.95
N HIS A 27 36.56 -22.26 32.24
CA HIS A 27 37.12 -21.61 31.05
C HIS A 27 37.59 -20.21 31.43
N PRO A 28 38.91 -19.98 31.57
CA PRO A 28 39.46 -18.64 31.64
C PRO A 28 39.66 -18.11 30.22
N GLY A 29 39.03 -16.99 29.90
CA GLY A 29 39.14 -16.41 28.55
C GLY A 29 38.47 -15.07 28.34
N GLN A 30 38.37 -14.22 29.38
CA GLN A 30 38.03 -12.81 29.20
C GLN A 30 39.32 -12.03 28.91
N GLY A 31 39.56 -11.77 27.62
CA GLY A 31 40.71 -11.01 27.16
C GLY A 31 40.44 -10.36 25.81
N GLY A 32 39.62 -9.30 25.84
CA GLY A 32 39.63 -8.21 24.87
C GLY A 32 39.43 -8.56 23.39
N LEU A 33 38.20 -8.39 22.89
CA LEU A 33 38.03 -7.91 21.52
C LEU A 33 36.89 -6.89 21.46
N MET A 34 37.29 -5.64 21.43
CA MET A 34 36.65 -4.55 20.70
C MET A 34 35.13 -4.42 20.88
N SER A 35 34.74 -3.66 21.92
CA SER A 35 33.53 -2.86 21.90
C SER A 35 33.62 -1.87 20.73
N ARG A 36 33.27 -2.33 19.51
CA ARG A 36 33.02 -1.43 18.39
C ARG A 36 31.85 -0.54 18.78
N PRO A 37 31.95 0.78 18.60
CA PRO A 37 30.85 1.68 18.89
C PRO A 37 29.62 1.18 18.12
N THR A 38 28.53 0.99 18.83
CA THR A 38 27.19 0.71 18.32
C THR A 38 26.65 1.94 17.57
N THR A 39 27.38 2.40 16.56
CA THR A 39 26.99 3.48 15.66
C THR A 39 26.41 2.89 14.39
N ARG A 40 25.28 2.16 14.47
CA ARG A 40 24.46 1.88 13.27
C ARG A 40 23.03 1.40 13.49
N ALA A 41 22.43 1.57 14.67
CA ALA A 41 21.02 1.26 14.87
C ALA A 41 20.07 2.47 14.79
N LEU A 42 20.59 3.69 14.58
CA LEU A 42 19.74 4.89 14.47
C LEU A 42 19.21 5.17 13.05
N ASN A 43 19.67 4.44 12.03
CA ASN A 43 19.42 4.81 10.63
C ASN A 43 18.73 3.75 9.75
N ALA A 44 18.12 2.72 10.34
CA ALA A 44 17.36 1.74 9.57
C ALA A 44 15.88 2.14 9.35
N SER A 45 15.34 3.05 10.17
CA SER A 45 13.93 3.47 10.08
C SER A 45 13.68 4.84 9.45
N LEU A 46 14.73 5.65 9.18
CA LEU A 46 14.59 6.98 8.58
C LEU A 46 14.89 7.02 7.07
N LYS A 47 15.57 6.01 6.50
CA LYS A 47 15.95 6.00 5.07
C LYS A 47 14.90 5.41 4.11
N ARG A 48 13.64 5.30 4.55
CA ARG A 48 12.46 5.08 3.68
C ARG A 48 11.54 6.32 3.64
N TRP A 49 11.77 7.28 4.54
CA TRP A 49 11.03 8.52 4.66
C TRP A 49 11.16 9.45 3.44
N PRO A 50 12.36 9.67 2.84
CA PRO A 50 12.43 10.50 1.65
C PRO A 50 11.78 9.81 0.45
N GLY A 51 11.84 8.48 0.35
CA GLY A 51 11.19 7.73 -0.74
C GLY A 51 9.66 7.80 -0.69
N TRP A 52 9.08 7.69 0.51
CA TRP A 52 7.63 7.83 0.68
C TRP A 52 7.16 9.28 0.50
N LEU A 53 7.91 10.25 1.01
CA LEU A 53 7.64 11.68 0.76
C LEU A 53 7.76 12.04 -0.72
N LEU A 54 8.76 11.49 -1.44
CA LEU A 54 8.96 11.73 -2.86
C LEU A 54 7.85 11.06 -3.68
N LEU A 55 7.41 9.84 -3.31
CA LEU A 55 6.27 9.19 -3.96
C LEU A 55 4.97 9.97 -3.74
N VAL A 56 4.70 10.40 -2.51
CA VAL A 56 3.54 11.26 -2.19
C VAL A 56 3.64 12.58 -2.96
N ALA A 57 4.80 13.22 -3.01
CA ALA A 57 5.01 14.44 -3.76
C ALA A 57 4.77 14.23 -5.27
N VAL A 58 5.26 13.13 -5.84
CA VAL A 58 5.03 12.77 -7.26
C VAL A 58 3.55 12.53 -7.53
N VAL A 59 2.84 11.82 -6.65
CA VAL A 59 1.40 11.60 -6.77
C VAL A 59 0.63 12.92 -6.68
N VAL A 60 0.97 13.77 -5.71
CA VAL A 60 0.34 15.11 -5.55
C VAL A 60 0.63 16.00 -6.76
N VAL A 61 1.86 16.00 -7.27
CA VAL A 61 2.23 16.77 -8.47
C VAL A 61 1.53 16.22 -9.70
N ALA A 62 1.45 14.90 -9.87
CA ALA A 62 0.71 14.29 -10.97
C ALA A 62 -0.79 14.61 -10.90
N LEU A 63 -1.39 14.60 -9.70
CA LEU A 63 -2.77 15.03 -9.48
C LEU A 63 -2.96 16.52 -9.79
N ALA A 64 -2.05 17.37 -9.32
CA ALA A 64 -2.10 18.81 -9.57
C ALA A 64 -1.96 19.13 -11.06
N ILE A 65 -1.07 18.43 -11.78
CA ILE A 65 -0.93 18.55 -13.23
C ILE A 65 -2.19 18.04 -13.94
N GLY A 66 -2.76 16.91 -13.51
CA GLY A 66 -4.03 16.41 -14.04
C GLY A 66 -5.19 17.38 -13.85
N ALA A 67 -5.26 18.04 -12.69
CA ALA A 67 -6.28 19.02 -12.35
C ALA A 67 -6.07 20.39 -13.04
N THR A 68 -4.85 20.74 -13.42
CA THR A 68 -4.53 22.04 -14.06
C THR A 68 -4.48 21.98 -15.59
N ARG A 69 -4.33 20.79 -16.21
CA ARG A 69 -4.34 20.65 -17.67
C ARG A 69 -5.67 21.00 -18.34
N SER A 70 -6.76 21.09 -17.59
CA SER A 70 -8.04 21.62 -18.11
C SER A 70 -8.08 23.16 -18.20
N SER A 71 -7.01 23.85 -17.78
CA SER A 71 -6.94 25.31 -17.68
C SER A 71 -5.83 25.89 -18.57
N GLY A 72 -5.74 25.44 -19.83
CA GLY A 72 -4.92 26.15 -20.84
C GLY A 72 -5.48 27.54 -21.13
N PRO A 73 -4.71 28.47 -21.74
CA PRO A 73 -5.23 29.76 -22.19
C PRO A 73 -6.30 29.51 -23.25
N MET A 74 -7.56 29.55 -22.84
CA MET A 74 -8.71 29.30 -23.69
C MET A 74 -8.82 30.49 -24.65
N THR A 75 -8.58 30.27 -25.95
CA THR A 75 -9.02 31.25 -26.94
C THR A 75 -10.55 31.28 -26.97
N ASP A 76 -11.16 32.36 -27.45
CA ASP A 76 -12.63 32.42 -27.57
C ASP A 76 -13.17 31.29 -28.47
N GLY A 77 -12.40 30.90 -29.49
CA GLY A 77 -12.70 29.74 -30.34
C GLY A 77 -12.70 28.42 -29.57
N ASP A 78 -11.63 28.15 -28.82
CA ASP A 78 -11.54 26.93 -27.99
C ASP A 78 -12.66 26.87 -26.95
N ARG A 79 -13.05 28.04 -26.42
CA ARG A 79 -14.16 28.15 -25.48
C ARG A 79 -15.49 27.79 -26.13
N ILE A 80 -15.79 28.35 -27.31
CA ILE A 80 -17.00 28.03 -28.08
C ILE A 80 -17.06 26.53 -28.38
N ASP A 81 -15.95 25.94 -28.82
CA ASP A 81 -15.88 24.52 -29.16
C ASP A 81 -16.07 23.63 -27.94
N SER A 82 -15.46 23.99 -26.81
CA SER A 82 -15.63 23.26 -25.55
C SER A 82 -17.06 23.28 -25.03
N ILE A 83 -17.80 24.37 -25.26
CA ILE A 83 -19.21 24.48 -24.89
C ILE A 83 -20.06 23.67 -25.87
N ALA A 84 -19.77 23.75 -27.18
CA ALA A 84 -20.51 23.02 -28.22
C ALA A 84 -20.36 21.49 -28.11
N GLN A 85 -19.20 20.99 -27.69
CA GLN A 85 -18.97 19.55 -27.48
C GLN A 85 -19.78 18.97 -26.32
N ARG A 86 -20.11 19.81 -25.32
CA ARG A 86 -20.89 19.39 -24.15
C ARG A 86 -22.38 19.32 -24.41
N LEU A 87 -22.87 19.90 -25.50
CA LEU A 87 -24.29 19.96 -25.85
C LEU A 87 -24.59 18.89 -26.90
N ALA A 88 -25.57 18.02 -26.63
CA ALA A 88 -26.11 17.10 -27.63
C ALA A 88 -26.97 17.88 -28.64
N CYS A 89 -26.93 17.55 -29.92
CA CYS A 89 -27.87 18.11 -30.87
C CYS A 89 -29.27 17.48 -30.66
N PRO A 90 -30.36 18.27 -30.57
CA PRO A 90 -31.70 17.74 -30.26
C PRO A 90 -32.38 17.10 -31.47
N THR A 91 -31.89 17.38 -32.67
CA THR A 91 -32.47 16.96 -33.95
C THR A 91 -31.54 16.04 -34.74
N CYS A 92 -30.42 15.62 -34.14
CA CYS A 92 -29.41 14.80 -34.79
C CYS A 92 -29.35 13.42 -34.15
N ASP A 93 -28.86 12.44 -34.92
CA ASP A 93 -28.72 11.04 -34.49
C ASP A 93 -27.54 10.84 -33.52
N GLY A 94 -27.70 11.30 -32.27
CA GLY A 94 -26.80 10.98 -31.16
C GLY A 94 -25.47 11.75 -31.14
N GLU A 95 -25.33 12.79 -31.95
CA GLU A 95 -24.09 13.56 -32.09
C GLU A 95 -24.11 14.90 -31.33
N SER A 96 -22.92 15.44 -31.01
CA SER A 96 -22.79 16.74 -30.36
C SER A 96 -23.10 17.90 -31.30
N VAL A 97 -23.42 19.07 -30.75
CA VAL A 97 -23.60 20.31 -31.52
C VAL A 97 -22.30 20.72 -32.23
N TYR A 98 -21.14 20.33 -31.69
CA TYR A 98 -19.84 20.57 -32.31
C TYR A 98 -19.62 19.78 -33.60
N GLU A 99 -19.97 18.49 -33.61
CA GLU A 99 -19.73 17.62 -34.77
C GLU A 99 -20.83 17.77 -35.84
N SER A 100 -22.09 17.96 -35.40
CA SER A 100 -23.20 18.00 -36.35
C SER A 100 -23.25 19.27 -37.20
N GLN A 101 -23.56 19.08 -38.49
CA GLN A 101 -23.80 20.15 -39.47
C GLN A 101 -25.29 20.48 -39.67
N ALA A 102 -26.19 19.97 -38.84
CA ALA A 102 -27.62 20.29 -38.91
C ALA A 102 -27.87 21.81 -38.75
N SER A 103 -28.93 22.32 -39.36
CA SER A 103 -29.31 23.73 -39.25
C SER A 103 -29.52 24.17 -37.79
N ALA A 104 -30.11 23.28 -36.96
CA ALA A 104 -30.26 23.50 -35.53
C ALA A 104 -28.92 23.64 -34.80
N ALA A 105 -27.94 22.78 -35.11
CA ALA A 105 -26.60 22.84 -34.50
C ALA A 105 -25.86 24.14 -34.86
N ARG A 106 -25.98 24.61 -36.10
CA ARG A 106 -25.42 25.90 -36.53
C ARG A 106 -26.05 27.08 -35.80
N GLY A 107 -27.37 27.07 -35.60
CA GLY A 107 -28.08 28.10 -34.82
C GLY A 107 -27.60 28.16 -33.37
N ILE A 108 -27.42 27.00 -32.74
CA ILE A 108 -26.90 26.90 -31.37
C ILE A 108 -25.44 27.41 -31.31
N LYS A 109 -24.56 27.02 -32.23
CA LYS A 109 -23.18 27.52 -32.31
C LYS A 109 -23.11 29.04 -32.44
N GLN A 110 -23.96 29.63 -33.27
CA GLN A 110 -24.03 31.09 -33.42
C GLN A 110 -24.48 31.77 -32.12
N GLN A 111 -25.41 31.18 -31.38
CA GLN A 111 -25.84 31.72 -30.09
C GLN A 111 -24.74 31.60 -29.03
N ILE A 112 -24.01 30.48 -28.98
CA ILE A 112 -22.85 30.30 -28.09
C ILE A 112 -21.78 31.35 -28.41
N LYS A 113 -21.47 31.55 -29.70
CA LYS A 113 -20.52 32.56 -30.15
C LYS A 113 -20.87 33.95 -29.64
N ARG A 114 -22.15 34.36 -29.75
CA ARG A 114 -22.62 35.65 -29.19
C ARG A 114 -22.37 35.75 -27.69
N PHE A 115 -22.71 34.73 -26.91
CA PHE A 115 -22.49 34.75 -25.46
C PHE A 115 -21.01 34.80 -25.06
N VAL A 116 -20.14 34.15 -25.83
CA VAL A 116 -18.69 34.19 -25.61
C VAL A 116 -18.14 35.57 -25.97
N GLU A 117 -18.56 36.14 -27.10
CA GLU A 117 -18.19 37.51 -27.52
C GLU A 117 -18.70 38.59 -26.55
N GLU A 118 -19.88 38.39 -25.95
CA GLU A 118 -20.45 39.29 -24.94
C GLU A 118 -19.66 39.25 -23.62
N GLY A 119 -18.93 38.17 -23.32
CA GLY A 119 -18.04 38.05 -22.17
C GLY A 119 -18.69 38.09 -20.77
N THR A 120 -20.00 38.30 -20.68
CA THR A 120 -20.74 38.43 -19.40
C THR A 120 -21.17 37.11 -18.79
N SER A 121 -21.29 36.06 -19.60
CA SER A 121 -21.83 34.76 -19.19
C SER A 121 -20.72 33.73 -18.96
N THR A 122 -20.84 32.97 -17.87
CA THR A 122 -20.00 31.79 -17.59
C THR A 122 -20.44 30.59 -18.43
N ASP A 123 -19.56 29.62 -18.66
CA ASP A 123 -19.85 28.45 -19.50
C ASP A 123 -21.08 27.67 -19.00
N GLY A 124 -21.23 27.54 -17.68
CA GLY A 124 -22.39 26.91 -17.06
C GLY A 124 -23.70 27.65 -17.35
N GLN A 125 -23.68 28.98 -17.32
CA GLN A 125 -24.85 29.81 -17.64
C GLN A 125 -25.22 29.70 -19.12
N ILE A 126 -24.22 29.70 -20.02
CA ILE A 126 -24.45 29.53 -21.46
C ILE A 126 -25.09 28.17 -21.73
N ILE A 127 -24.53 27.11 -21.16
CA ILE A 127 -25.06 25.74 -21.30
C ILE A 127 -26.50 25.69 -20.78
N GLN A 128 -26.78 26.18 -19.57
CA GLN A 128 -28.12 26.16 -18.99
C GLN A 128 -29.13 26.95 -19.84
N TYR A 129 -28.74 28.11 -20.35
CA TYR A 129 -29.58 28.92 -21.24
C TYR A 129 -29.93 28.15 -22.51
N ILE A 130 -28.93 27.54 -23.16
CA ILE A 130 -29.14 26.76 -24.39
C ILE A 130 -30.04 25.54 -24.11
N GLN A 131 -29.83 24.81 -23.02
CA GLN A 131 -30.69 23.67 -22.66
C GLN A 131 -32.15 24.09 -22.48
N THR A 132 -32.38 25.22 -21.82
CA THR A 132 -33.73 25.73 -21.54
C THR A 132 -34.43 26.21 -22.81
N GLN A 133 -33.71 26.87 -23.71
CA GLN A 133 -34.29 27.43 -24.94
C GLN A 133 -34.44 26.40 -26.07
N PHE A 134 -33.46 25.50 -26.23
CA PHE A 134 -33.39 24.57 -27.36
C PHE A 134 -33.76 23.12 -26.98
N GLY A 135 -34.04 22.84 -25.70
CA GLY A 135 -34.40 21.50 -25.22
C GLY A 135 -33.26 20.48 -25.35
N THR A 136 -32.03 20.93 -25.51
CA THR A 136 -30.84 20.09 -25.66
C THR A 136 -30.41 19.51 -24.32
N LYS A 137 -29.90 18.26 -24.33
CA LYS A 137 -29.32 17.62 -23.15
C LYS A 137 -27.80 17.75 -23.21
N THR A 138 -27.15 17.88 -22.07
CA THR A 138 -25.69 17.76 -22.00
C THR A 138 -25.26 16.33 -22.29
N LEU A 139 -24.26 16.16 -23.16
CA LEU A 139 -23.48 14.93 -23.18
C LEU A 139 -22.88 14.74 -21.78
N LEU A 140 -22.83 13.50 -21.28
CA LEU A 140 -22.17 13.13 -20.02
C LEU A 140 -20.65 13.37 -20.12
N VAL A 141 -20.23 14.60 -20.38
CA VAL A 141 -18.85 15.08 -20.26
C VAL A 141 -18.87 16.01 -19.04
N PRO A 142 -18.86 15.42 -17.83
CA PRO A 142 -18.81 16.20 -16.61
C PRO A 142 -17.57 17.10 -16.68
N ASN A 143 -17.77 18.37 -16.35
CA ASN A 143 -16.67 19.30 -16.14
C ASN A 143 -15.74 18.72 -15.07
N ALA A 144 -14.43 18.73 -15.35
CA ALA A 144 -13.38 18.51 -14.35
C ALA A 144 -13.34 19.63 -13.28
N SER A 145 -14.30 20.56 -13.24
CA SER A 145 -14.38 21.61 -12.23
C SER A 145 -15.25 21.16 -11.04
N GLY A 146 -14.60 20.53 -10.07
CA GLY A 146 -15.13 20.33 -8.72
C GLY A 146 -15.53 18.89 -8.40
N PHE A 147 -16.77 18.50 -8.72
CA PHE A 147 -17.30 17.20 -8.29
C PHE A 147 -16.61 16.02 -8.98
N ASP A 148 -16.32 16.15 -10.28
CA ASP A 148 -15.61 15.10 -11.02
C ASP A 148 -14.18 14.92 -10.47
N ALA A 149 -13.48 16.03 -10.19
CA ALA A 149 -12.17 15.99 -9.54
C ALA A 149 -12.23 15.32 -8.15
N LEU A 150 -13.31 15.54 -7.39
CA LEU A 150 -13.50 14.89 -6.08
C LEU A 150 -13.75 13.38 -6.22
N VAL A 151 -14.56 12.97 -7.20
CA VAL A 151 -14.82 11.55 -7.51
C VAL A 151 -13.55 10.84 -7.93
N TRP A 152 -12.64 11.50 -8.66
CA TRP A 152 -11.33 10.93 -9.01
C TRP A 152 -10.28 11.04 -7.88
N ALA A 153 -10.39 12.03 -7.00
CA ALA A 153 -9.54 12.16 -5.82
C ALA A 153 -9.82 11.07 -4.77
N LEU A 154 -11.08 10.60 -4.67
CA LEU A 154 -11.50 9.62 -3.68
C LEU A 154 -10.78 8.25 -3.86
N PRO A 155 -10.71 7.65 -5.07
CA PRO A 155 -9.90 6.45 -5.34
C PRO A 155 -8.41 6.66 -5.03
N ALA A 156 -7.84 7.80 -5.42
CA ALA A 156 -6.44 8.10 -5.18
C ALA A 156 -6.14 8.20 -3.67
N PHE A 157 -7.01 8.88 -2.92
CA PHE A 157 -6.90 9.01 -1.47
C PHE A 157 -7.03 7.64 -0.77
N ALA A 158 -8.00 6.82 -1.18
CA ALA A 158 -8.20 5.49 -0.65
C ALA A 158 -6.96 4.60 -0.83
N LEU A 159 -6.29 4.66 -1.99
CA LEU A 159 -5.05 3.94 -2.24
C LEU A 159 -3.91 4.41 -1.31
N VAL A 160 -3.73 5.72 -1.16
CA VAL A 160 -2.69 6.28 -0.29
C VAL A 160 -2.91 5.85 1.17
N VAL A 161 -4.14 5.95 1.68
CA VAL A 161 -4.48 5.53 3.05
C VAL A 161 -4.28 4.02 3.23
N SER A 162 -4.67 3.21 2.24
CA SER A 162 -4.51 1.75 2.30
C SER A 162 -3.03 1.36 2.37
N ILE A 163 -2.20 1.92 1.48
CA ILE A 163 -0.76 1.64 1.47
C ILE A 163 -0.12 2.11 2.79
N ALA A 164 -0.46 3.31 3.26
CA ALA A 164 0.05 3.82 4.53
C ALA A 164 -0.34 2.90 5.71
N GLY A 165 -1.61 2.49 5.77
CA GLY A 165 -2.15 1.59 6.78
C GLY A 165 -1.43 0.23 6.79
N LEU A 166 -1.29 -0.41 5.62
CA LEU A 166 -0.53 -1.65 5.48
C LEU A 166 0.92 -1.47 5.92
N THR A 167 1.58 -0.39 5.51
CA THR A 167 2.98 -0.14 5.85
C THR A 167 3.16 0.03 7.36
N VAL A 168 2.23 0.73 8.03
CA VAL A 168 2.24 0.88 9.49
C VAL A 168 1.96 -0.46 10.18
N ALA A 169 0.96 -1.22 9.71
CA ALA A 169 0.62 -2.52 10.26
C ALA A 169 1.79 -3.51 10.16
N PHE A 170 2.41 -3.63 8.98
CA PHE A 170 3.59 -4.48 8.77
C PHE A 170 4.78 -4.03 9.61
N ARG A 171 5.01 -2.73 9.78
CA ARG A 171 6.07 -2.24 10.68
C ARG A 171 5.78 -2.59 12.13
N ARG A 172 4.53 -2.44 12.60
CA ARG A 172 4.14 -2.80 13.96
C ARG A 172 4.28 -4.31 14.21
N TRP A 173 3.88 -5.13 13.25
CA TRP A 173 4.07 -6.58 13.33
C TRP A 173 5.55 -6.94 13.33
N LYS A 174 6.37 -6.33 12.47
CA LYS A 174 7.81 -6.62 12.44
C LYS A 174 8.52 -6.23 13.74
N LEU A 175 8.16 -5.09 14.36
CA LEU A 175 8.68 -4.73 15.68
C LEU A 175 8.21 -5.70 16.78
N ALA A 176 7.00 -6.26 16.67
CA ALA A 176 6.50 -7.28 17.60
C ALA A 176 7.11 -8.67 17.36
N SER A 177 7.56 -8.96 16.13
CA SER A 177 8.19 -10.22 15.73
C SER A 177 9.71 -10.22 15.85
N ASP A 178 10.35 -9.11 16.20
CA ASP A 178 11.77 -9.07 16.63
C ASP A 178 11.95 -9.68 18.05
N THR A 179 11.19 -10.73 18.36
CA THR A 179 11.45 -11.60 19.49
C THR A 179 12.72 -12.40 19.19
N VAL A 180 13.82 -12.02 19.84
CA VAL A 180 15.07 -12.78 19.83
C VAL A 180 14.74 -14.23 20.23
N PRO A 181 15.14 -15.24 19.43
CA PRO A 181 14.88 -16.64 19.75
C PRO A 181 15.34 -16.97 21.16
N THR A 182 14.43 -17.53 21.95
CA THR A 182 14.69 -17.92 23.34
C THR A 182 15.66 -19.09 23.38
N ASP A 183 16.34 -19.30 24.51
CA ASP A 183 17.27 -20.42 24.64
C ASP A 183 16.54 -21.78 24.49
N ASP A 184 15.26 -21.85 24.85
CA ASP A 184 14.41 -23.02 24.63
C ASP A 184 14.20 -23.31 23.13
N ASP A 185 13.94 -22.28 22.31
CA ASP A 185 13.82 -22.43 20.84
C ASP A 185 15.12 -22.98 20.22
N ARG A 186 16.27 -22.55 20.74
CA ARG A 186 17.59 -23.00 20.27
C ARG A 186 17.87 -24.45 20.68
N ALA A 187 17.46 -24.84 21.89
CA ALA A 187 17.59 -26.21 22.37
C ALA A 187 16.75 -27.18 21.53
N MET A 188 15.54 -26.79 21.13
CA MET A 188 14.67 -27.62 20.27
C MET A 188 15.27 -27.83 18.87
N VAL A 189 15.83 -26.77 18.26
CA VAL A 189 16.50 -26.89 16.94
C VAL A 189 17.75 -27.75 17.05
N ALA A 190 18.55 -27.58 18.11
CA ALA A 190 19.74 -28.41 18.33
C ALA A 190 19.40 -29.89 18.52
N ALA A 191 18.30 -30.20 19.23
CA ALA A 191 17.83 -31.57 19.39
C ALA A 191 17.33 -32.18 18.07
N ALA A 192 16.66 -31.40 17.22
CA ALA A 192 16.22 -31.87 15.91
C ALA A 192 17.40 -32.19 14.98
N LEU A 193 18.42 -31.32 14.94
CA LEU A 193 19.63 -31.53 14.12
C LEU A 193 20.44 -32.75 14.58
N ALA A 194 20.43 -33.05 15.87
CA ALA A 194 21.10 -34.25 16.40
C ALA A 194 20.44 -35.53 15.88
N LEU A 195 19.10 -35.60 15.94
CA LEU A 195 18.32 -36.73 15.41
C LEU A 195 18.52 -36.91 13.91
N GLU A 196 18.58 -35.83 13.13
CA GLU A 196 18.86 -35.91 11.69
C GLU A 196 20.24 -36.52 11.42
N GLY A 197 21.28 -36.10 12.15
CA GLY A 197 22.62 -36.67 12.02
C GLY A 197 22.72 -38.15 12.41
N GLU A 198 21.94 -38.57 13.41
CA GLU A 198 21.84 -39.98 13.82
C GLU A 198 21.15 -40.84 12.76
N LEU A 199 20.13 -40.31 12.09
CA LEU A 199 19.42 -41.00 11.00
C LEU A 199 20.28 -41.11 9.73
N GLU A 200 21.01 -40.05 9.36
CA GLU A 200 21.93 -40.07 8.22
C GLU A 200 23.05 -41.10 8.39
N GLN A 201 23.55 -41.29 9.61
CA GLN A 201 24.57 -42.30 9.91
C GLN A 201 24.03 -43.73 9.87
N ALA A 202 22.75 -43.93 10.20
CA ALA A 202 22.11 -45.25 10.15
C ALA A 202 21.76 -45.71 8.73
N ASP A 203 21.47 -44.78 7.81
CA ASP A 203 21.17 -45.10 6.40
C ASP A 203 22.44 -45.26 5.54
N GLY A 204 23.55 -44.64 5.95
CA GLY A 204 24.83 -44.68 5.23
C GLY A 204 25.73 -45.89 5.51
N SER A 205 25.31 -46.84 6.36
CA SER A 205 26.08 -48.02 6.78
C SER A 205 25.44 -49.32 6.32
#